data_AF-A0A2P4S8K2-F1
#
_entry.id   AF-A0A2P4S8K2-F1
#
_cell.length_a   1.000
_cell.length_b   1.000
_cell.length_c   1.000
_cell.angle_alpha   90.00
_cell.angle_beta   90.00
_cell.angle_gamma   90.00
#
_symmetry.space_group_name_H-M   'P 1'
#
loop_
_entity.id
_entity.type
_entity.pdbx_description
1 polymer ?
#
loop_
_entity_poly.entity_id
_entity_poly.type
_entity_poly.pdbx_seq_one_letter_code
_entity_poly.pdbx_strand_id
1 'polypeptide(L)'
;MCRADRDVFPSLAQAQASVANETYRELGLPPTFLFCPTEYCSSLCSPSPAKSRYLQTLGQELLPEIGVIWTGPKVVSQELSVALVEEVEHVLQHRLLIWDNLFANDYDCRRVFLGPYTGRAPGLVPRLCGLLLNPNCELQANFIPIHTLGSWFRSELQGCTHTNSTGTDASAELGDSLGLQEGYSPQKALELALLDWVAEIKQQVLEAEEGRSDSSAPLTMEEARMLVELFYLPYHHGPQAQQLLEDLQWLRANSPSMGVPTRSPNSCVVAEWRSRARSFQQLCAQMCCLHSRFVRSAGQALLYDLHPYLWDIRNLLLAASAFVLWLGT
;
A
#
# COMPACT_ATOMS: atom_id res chain seq x y z
N MET A 1 -6.12 4.63 -32.83
CA MET A 1 -6.30 5.64 -33.89
C MET A 1 -7.14 5.06 -35.00
N CYS A 2 -8.28 5.69 -35.26
CA CYS A 2 -9.14 5.37 -36.40
C CYS A 2 -8.46 5.79 -37.71
N ARG A 3 -9.10 5.56 -38.87
CA ARG A 3 -8.51 5.91 -40.16
C ARG A 3 -8.29 7.43 -40.29
N ALA A 4 -9.28 8.23 -39.92
CA ALA A 4 -9.20 9.69 -39.99
C ALA A 4 -8.02 10.24 -39.17
N ASP A 5 -7.77 9.70 -37.97
CA ASP A 5 -6.63 10.14 -37.15
C ASP A 5 -5.29 9.82 -37.82
N ARG A 6 -5.16 8.65 -38.47
CA ARG A 6 -3.91 8.23 -39.13
C ARG A 6 -3.59 9.04 -40.37
N ASP A 7 -4.61 9.64 -40.99
CA ASP A 7 -4.44 10.53 -42.14
C ASP A 7 -3.87 11.91 -41.72
N VAL A 8 -3.99 12.27 -40.44
CA VAL A 8 -3.54 13.56 -39.87
C VAL A 8 -2.29 13.41 -39.01
N PHE A 9 -2.26 12.41 -38.12
CA PHE A 9 -1.23 12.23 -37.11
C PHE A 9 -0.34 11.02 -37.43
N PRO A 10 0.99 11.22 -37.50
CA PRO A 10 1.94 10.12 -37.74
C PRO A 10 1.99 9.08 -36.61
N SER A 11 1.60 9.45 -35.39
CA SER A 11 1.64 8.56 -34.22
C SER A 11 0.56 8.89 -33.19
N LEU A 12 0.27 7.94 -32.30
CA LEU A 12 -0.66 8.14 -31.20
C LEU A 12 -0.18 9.22 -30.23
N ALA A 13 1.13 9.27 -29.95
CA ALA A 13 1.74 10.26 -29.08
C ALA A 13 1.52 11.68 -29.61
N GLN A 14 1.75 11.91 -30.91
CA GLN A 14 1.50 13.22 -31.55
C GLN A 14 0.04 13.62 -31.51
N ALA A 15 -0.88 12.70 -31.80
CA ALA A 15 -2.31 12.98 -31.71
C ALA A 15 -2.70 13.43 -30.29
N GLN A 16 -2.22 12.72 -29.27
CA GLN A 16 -2.51 13.04 -27.87
C GLN A 16 -1.85 14.34 -27.41
N ALA A 17 -0.58 14.57 -27.75
CA ALA A 17 0.13 15.81 -27.43
C ALA A 17 -0.55 17.02 -28.10
N SER A 18 -0.96 16.89 -29.36
CA SER A 18 -1.68 17.95 -30.08
C SER A 18 -2.95 18.38 -29.34
N VAL A 19 -3.79 17.42 -28.98
CA VAL A 19 -5.05 17.69 -28.25
C VAL A 19 -4.78 18.27 -26.86
N ALA A 20 -3.81 17.71 -26.14
CA ALA A 20 -3.46 18.19 -24.80
C ALA A 20 -2.95 19.64 -24.83
N ASN A 21 -2.07 19.95 -25.78
CA ASN A 21 -1.49 21.29 -25.95
C ASN A 21 -2.53 22.32 -26.36
N GLU A 22 -3.42 21.99 -27.30
CA GLU A 22 -4.52 22.86 -27.71
C GLU A 22 -5.45 23.14 -26.52
N THR A 23 -5.89 22.08 -25.82
CA THR A 23 -6.72 22.21 -24.61
C THR A 23 -6.04 23.08 -23.54
N TYR A 24 -4.75 22.87 -23.30
CA TYR A 24 -3.98 23.64 -22.32
C TYR A 24 -3.94 25.15 -22.66
N ARG A 25 -3.77 25.48 -23.94
CA ARG A 25 -3.78 26.88 -24.42
C ARG A 25 -5.17 27.50 -24.34
N GLU A 26 -6.21 26.79 -24.79
CA GLU A 26 -7.60 27.25 -24.78
C GLU A 26 -8.12 27.51 -23.37
N LEU A 27 -7.65 26.73 -22.38
CA LEU A 27 -7.95 26.96 -20.96
C LEU A 27 -7.14 28.12 -20.33
N GLY A 28 -6.34 28.83 -21.12
CA GLY A 28 -5.57 29.99 -20.65
C GLY A 28 -4.31 29.63 -19.87
N LEU A 29 -3.64 28.52 -20.20
CA LEU A 29 -2.38 28.08 -19.59
C LEU A 29 -2.46 27.97 -18.06
N PRO A 30 -3.36 27.12 -17.52
CA PRO A 30 -3.52 26.98 -16.07
C PRO A 30 -2.20 26.59 -15.39
N PRO A 31 -1.98 26.99 -14.13
CA PRO A 31 -0.74 26.70 -13.40
C PRO A 31 -0.57 25.20 -13.09
N THR A 32 -1.63 24.42 -13.21
CA THR A 32 -1.60 22.96 -13.06
C THR A 32 -2.41 22.32 -14.16
N PHE A 33 -1.71 21.57 -15.02
CA PHE A 33 -2.31 20.74 -16.05
C PHE A 33 -1.52 19.43 -16.11
N LEU A 34 -2.22 18.30 -16.09
CA LEU A 34 -1.61 16.98 -16.01
C LEU A 34 -2.00 16.17 -17.23
N PHE A 35 -1.04 15.45 -17.79
CA PHE A 35 -1.24 14.50 -18.87
C PHE A 35 -0.90 13.08 -18.38
N CYS A 36 -1.86 12.16 -18.48
CA CYS A 36 -1.61 10.74 -18.23
C CYS A 36 -1.31 10.03 -19.56
N PRO A 37 -0.07 9.57 -19.78
CA PRO A 37 0.29 8.84 -21.00
C PRO A 37 -0.41 7.48 -21.08
N THR A 38 -0.49 6.94 -22.30
CA THR A 38 -0.95 5.56 -22.50
C THR A 38 0.08 4.55 -21.96
N GLU A 39 1.37 4.81 -22.17
CA GLU A 39 2.46 4.09 -21.52
C GLU A 39 2.82 4.80 -20.21
N TYR A 40 2.01 4.64 -19.15
CA TYR A 40 2.17 5.36 -17.86
C TYR A 40 3.03 4.65 -16.80
N CYS A 41 3.61 3.51 -17.14
CA CYS A 41 4.56 2.80 -16.29
C CYS A 41 5.57 2.02 -17.13
N SER A 42 6.72 1.66 -16.53
CA SER A 42 7.82 1.07 -17.31
C SER A 42 7.42 -0.23 -18.00
N SER A 43 6.58 -1.06 -17.37
CA SER A 43 6.10 -2.32 -17.95
C SER A 43 5.20 -2.17 -19.18
N LEU A 44 4.62 -0.99 -19.41
CA LEU A 44 3.82 -0.69 -20.60
C LEU A 44 4.69 -0.13 -21.75
N CYS A 45 5.94 0.23 -21.47
CA CYS A 45 6.85 0.78 -22.47
C CYS A 45 7.49 -0.33 -23.30
N SER A 46 7.56 -0.14 -24.62
CA SER A 46 8.20 -1.10 -25.52
C SER A 46 9.36 -0.47 -26.31
N PRO A 47 10.59 -1.04 -26.26
CA PRO A 47 11.02 -2.19 -25.44
C PRO A 47 11.37 -1.81 -23.99
N SER A 48 11.54 -0.52 -23.69
CA SER A 48 11.82 0.03 -22.36
C SER A 48 11.48 1.52 -22.35
N PRO A 49 11.40 2.19 -21.18
CA PRO A 49 11.15 3.63 -21.12
C PRO A 49 12.14 4.44 -21.99
N ALA A 50 13.44 4.21 -21.81
CA ALA A 50 14.51 4.86 -22.59
C ALA A 50 14.37 4.75 -24.12
N LYS A 51 13.73 3.68 -24.62
CA LYS A 51 13.65 3.35 -26.05
C LYS A 51 12.22 3.42 -26.60
N SER A 52 11.25 3.83 -25.79
CA SER A 52 9.87 3.97 -26.24
C SER A 52 9.75 5.13 -27.21
N ARG A 53 9.37 4.83 -28.45
CA ARG A 53 9.05 5.87 -29.45
C ARG A 53 7.89 6.73 -28.98
N TYR A 54 6.92 6.15 -28.28
CA TYR A 54 5.77 6.86 -27.76
C TYR A 54 6.20 7.93 -26.74
N LEU A 55 7.03 7.58 -25.75
CA LEU A 55 7.52 8.53 -24.76
C LEU A 55 8.48 9.57 -25.36
N GLN A 56 9.35 9.17 -26.28
CA GLN A 56 10.25 10.10 -26.98
C GLN A 56 9.47 11.16 -27.76
N THR A 57 8.42 10.75 -28.48
CA THR A 57 7.55 11.69 -29.19
C THR A 57 6.76 12.55 -28.21
N LEU A 58 6.22 11.99 -27.13
CA LEU A 58 5.50 12.77 -26.14
C LEU A 58 6.41 13.84 -25.49
N GLY A 59 7.64 13.49 -25.14
CA GLY A 59 8.60 14.43 -24.56
C GLY A 59 9.03 15.56 -25.50
N GLN A 60 8.98 15.33 -26.81
CA GLN A 60 9.30 16.35 -27.83
C GLN A 60 8.11 17.27 -28.14
N GLU A 61 6.89 16.73 -28.11
CA GLU A 61 5.70 17.40 -28.65
C GLU A 61 4.82 18.02 -27.55
N LEU A 62 4.79 17.47 -26.35
CA LEU A 62 4.00 18.00 -25.23
C LEU A 62 4.63 19.30 -24.71
N LEU A 63 3.81 20.29 -24.38
CA LEU A 63 4.30 21.56 -23.84
C LEU A 63 4.98 21.36 -22.48
N PRO A 64 6.16 21.97 -22.26
CA PRO A 64 7.02 21.68 -21.09
C PRO A 64 6.40 22.03 -19.74
N GLU A 65 5.38 22.90 -19.72
CA GLU A 65 4.63 23.28 -18.51
C GLU A 65 3.62 22.20 -18.07
N ILE A 66 3.29 21.23 -18.92
CA ILE A 66 2.32 20.17 -18.62
C ILE A 66 3.01 19.08 -17.79
N GLY A 67 2.52 18.82 -16.58
CA GLY A 67 3.02 17.72 -15.75
C GLY A 67 2.64 16.35 -16.33
N VAL A 68 3.53 15.36 -16.24
CA VAL A 68 3.27 14.01 -16.76
C VAL A 68 3.05 13.03 -15.61
N ILE A 69 1.93 12.29 -15.66
CA ILE A 69 1.61 11.27 -14.66
C ILE A 69 2.43 9.99 -14.92
N TRP A 70 2.93 9.39 -13.84
CA TRP A 70 3.68 8.13 -13.88
C TRP A 70 3.38 7.25 -12.67
N THR A 71 3.24 5.93 -12.84
CA THR A 71 2.96 5.01 -11.71
C THR A 71 4.18 4.20 -11.25
N GLY A 72 5.34 4.39 -11.87
CA GLY A 72 6.59 3.69 -11.55
C GLY A 72 6.89 2.51 -12.48
N PRO A 73 7.62 1.48 -12.03
CA PRO A 73 7.96 0.33 -12.87
C PRO A 73 6.74 -0.49 -13.34
N LYS A 74 5.66 -0.50 -12.57
CA LYS A 74 4.42 -1.26 -12.84
C LYS A 74 3.20 -0.39 -12.55
N VAL A 75 2.02 -0.88 -12.94
CA VAL A 75 0.74 -0.24 -12.58
C VAL A 75 0.62 -0.08 -11.07
N VAL A 76 0.83 -1.18 -10.34
CA VAL A 76 1.04 -1.18 -8.88
C VAL A 76 2.54 -1.40 -8.67
N SER A 77 3.25 -0.40 -8.15
CA SER A 77 4.70 -0.49 -7.97
C SER A 77 5.03 -0.91 -6.54
N GLN A 78 5.73 -2.05 -6.40
CA GLN A 78 6.25 -2.51 -5.10
C GLN A 78 7.31 -1.53 -4.57
N GLU A 79 8.23 -1.14 -5.45
CA GLU A 79 9.30 -0.20 -5.15
C GLU A 79 9.37 0.88 -6.23
N LEU A 80 9.75 2.10 -5.82
CA LEU A 80 9.99 3.24 -6.69
C LEU A 80 11.33 3.87 -6.29
N SER A 81 12.30 3.80 -7.21
CA SER A 81 13.65 4.33 -6.99
C SER A 81 13.83 5.68 -7.68
N VAL A 82 14.76 6.49 -7.16
CA VAL A 82 15.16 7.76 -7.77
C VAL A 82 15.71 7.55 -9.18
N ALA A 83 16.54 6.51 -9.39
CA ALA A 83 17.13 6.21 -10.69
C ALA A 83 16.07 5.91 -11.77
N LEU A 84 14.95 5.28 -11.41
CA LEU A 84 13.86 5.02 -12.35
C LEU A 84 13.13 6.30 -12.72
N VAL A 85 12.91 7.20 -11.75
CA VAL A 85 12.34 8.53 -12.02
C VAL A 85 13.26 9.32 -12.94
N GLU A 86 14.57 9.31 -12.69
CA GLU A 86 15.57 9.99 -13.53
C GLU A 86 15.61 9.45 -14.97
N GLU A 87 15.48 8.13 -15.17
CA GLU A 87 15.40 7.53 -16.51
C GLU A 87 14.20 8.11 -17.28
N VAL A 88 13.03 8.13 -16.64
CA VAL A 88 11.77 8.54 -17.26
C VAL A 88 11.74 10.05 -17.50
N GLU A 89 12.21 10.84 -16.54
CA GLU A 89 12.41 12.29 -16.70
C GLU A 89 13.37 12.61 -17.84
N HIS A 90 14.44 11.83 -18.02
CA HIS A 90 15.38 12.04 -19.12
C HIS A 90 14.74 11.80 -20.49
N VAL A 91 13.82 10.84 -20.62
CA VAL A 91 13.12 10.58 -21.89
C VAL A 91 12.05 11.62 -22.15
N LEU A 92 11.25 11.92 -21.13
CA LEU A 92 10.12 12.82 -21.27
C LEU A 92 10.54 14.28 -21.29
N GLN A 93 11.63 14.68 -20.63
CA GLN A 93 12.01 16.09 -20.40
C GLN A 93 10.93 16.90 -19.65
N HIS A 94 10.10 16.22 -18.85
CA HIS A 94 9.04 16.82 -18.04
C HIS A 94 9.19 16.40 -16.59
N ARG A 95 8.71 17.24 -15.66
CA ARG A 95 8.58 16.85 -14.25
C ARG A 95 7.45 15.84 -14.11
N LEU A 96 7.69 14.80 -13.32
CA LEU A 96 6.71 13.74 -13.11
C LEU A 96 5.82 14.01 -11.90
N LEU A 97 4.54 13.68 -12.05
CA LEU A 97 3.62 13.47 -10.95
C LEU A 97 3.46 11.97 -10.74
N ILE A 98 3.76 11.48 -9.54
CA ILE A 98 3.53 10.06 -9.24
C ILE A 98 2.04 9.84 -8.97
N TRP A 99 1.40 9.02 -9.77
CA TRP A 99 0.11 8.43 -9.46
C TRP A 99 0.34 7.08 -8.80
N ASP A 100 0.10 7.03 -7.51
CA ASP A 100 0.53 5.92 -6.68
C ASP A 100 -0.62 4.93 -6.42
N ASN A 101 -0.53 3.74 -7.00
CA ASN A 101 -1.53 2.68 -6.83
C ASN A 101 -1.15 1.66 -5.74
N LEU A 102 -0.22 1.97 -4.82
CA LEU A 102 0.19 1.03 -3.77
C LEU A 102 -0.98 0.47 -2.95
N PHE A 103 -2.05 1.25 -2.79
CA PHE A 103 -3.24 0.85 -2.04
C PHE A 103 -4.50 0.72 -2.90
N ALA A 104 -4.39 0.82 -4.22
CA ALA A 104 -5.53 0.62 -5.10
C ALA A 104 -5.99 -0.85 -5.03
N ASN A 105 -7.31 -1.07 -4.92
CA ASN A 105 -7.92 -2.41 -4.90
C ASN A 105 -9.06 -2.60 -5.92
N ASP A 106 -9.30 -1.61 -6.78
CA ASP A 106 -10.30 -1.65 -7.85
C ASP A 106 -10.14 -2.82 -8.83
N TYR A 107 -8.93 -3.37 -8.95
CA TYR A 107 -8.62 -4.51 -9.81
C TYR A 107 -8.92 -5.88 -9.17
N ASP A 108 -9.19 -5.97 -7.85
CA ASP A 108 -9.51 -7.22 -7.17
C ASP A 108 -10.39 -6.98 -5.93
N CYS A 109 -11.69 -7.24 -6.08
CA CYS A 109 -12.69 -7.03 -5.03
C CYS A 109 -12.55 -7.93 -3.80
N ARG A 110 -11.60 -8.88 -3.79
CA ARG A 110 -11.30 -9.70 -2.61
C ARG A 110 -10.16 -9.13 -1.77
N ARG A 111 -9.57 -8.00 -2.19
CA ARG A 111 -8.41 -7.39 -1.55
C ARG A 111 -8.77 -6.02 -1.00
N VAL A 112 -8.19 -5.72 0.15
CA VAL A 112 -8.16 -4.39 0.76
C VAL A 112 -6.78 -4.24 1.42
N PHE A 113 -6.26 -3.03 1.45
CA PHE A 113 -4.90 -2.73 1.90
C PHE A 113 -4.90 -1.69 3.01
N LEU A 114 -4.51 -2.13 4.19
CA LEU A 114 -4.49 -1.38 5.44
C LEU A 114 -3.07 -1.22 6.00
N GLY A 115 -2.06 -1.74 5.29
CA GLY A 115 -0.65 -1.64 5.67
C GLY A 115 -0.07 -0.23 5.54
N PRO A 116 1.18 -0.01 5.99
CA PRO A 116 1.83 1.29 5.91
C PRO A 116 2.38 1.59 4.52
N TYR A 117 2.43 2.87 4.19
CA TYR A 117 3.07 3.36 2.98
C TYR A 117 4.55 2.95 2.95
N THR A 118 5.04 2.39 1.85
CA THR A 118 6.41 1.86 1.78
C THR A 118 6.91 1.71 0.34
N GLY A 119 8.18 1.34 0.20
CA GLY A 119 8.82 1.05 -1.08
C GLY A 119 9.18 2.28 -1.91
N ARG A 120 8.94 3.51 -1.42
CA ARG A 120 9.34 4.74 -2.10
C ARG A 120 10.67 5.20 -1.51
N ALA A 121 11.70 5.24 -2.34
CA ALA A 121 13.03 5.66 -1.92
C ALA A 121 13.02 7.10 -1.35
N PRO A 122 13.87 7.42 -0.37
CA PRO A 122 14.00 8.78 0.11
C PRO A 122 14.57 9.71 -0.98
N GLY A 123 14.19 10.98 -0.95
CA GLY A 123 14.63 12.00 -1.90
C GLY A 123 13.86 12.01 -3.23
N LEU A 124 12.67 11.41 -3.27
CA LEU A 124 11.79 11.47 -4.44
C LEU A 124 11.08 12.82 -4.53
N VAL A 125 10.55 13.33 -3.41
CA VAL A 125 9.70 14.53 -3.39
C VAL A 125 10.33 15.75 -4.08
N PRO A 126 11.63 16.07 -3.89
CA PRO A 126 12.28 17.21 -4.56
C PRO A 126 12.28 17.18 -6.08
N ARG A 127 12.17 15.99 -6.68
CA ARG A 127 12.26 15.78 -8.13
C ARG A 127 10.89 15.83 -8.79
N LEU A 128 9.87 15.40 -8.06
CA LEU A 128 8.50 15.32 -8.55
C LEU A 128 7.81 16.69 -8.54
N CYS A 129 6.86 16.89 -9.45
CA CYS A 129 5.91 18.00 -9.33
C CYS A 129 4.73 17.67 -8.40
N GLY A 130 4.55 16.40 -8.05
CA GLY A 130 3.57 15.97 -7.06
C GLY A 130 3.51 14.46 -6.88
N LEU A 131 2.75 14.03 -5.89
CA LEU A 131 2.38 12.63 -5.65
C LEU A 131 0.90 12.58 -5.28
N LEU A 132 0.13 11.82 -6.04
CA LEU A 132 -1.29 11.56 -5.79
C LEU A 132 -1.47 10.09 -5.48
N LEU A 133 -2.06 9.79 -4.32
CA LEU A 133 -2.39 8.43 -3.95
C LEU A 133 -3.74 8.05 -4.54
N ASN A 134 -3.79 6.91 -5.21
CA ASN A 134 -5.02 6.20 -5.56
C ASN A 134 -5.20 5.05 -4.56
N PRO A 135 -6.06 5.22 -3.54
CA PRO A 135 -6.13 4.30 -2.41
C PRO A 135 -7.22 3.23 -2.63
N ASN A 136 -7.68 2.58 -1.55
CA ASN A 136 -8.77 1.62 -1.65
C ASN A 136 -10.07 2.31 -2.06
N CYS A 137 -10.99 1.59 -2.71
CA CYS A 137 -12.33 2.05 -3.02
C CYS A 137 -13.13 2.38 -1.75
N GLU A 138 -12.95 1.60 -0.69
CA GLU A 138 -13.58 1.78 0.61
C GLU A 138 -12.96 2.95 1.36
N LEU A 139 -13.75 4.00 1.60
CA LEU A 139 -13.28 5.24 2.21
C LEU A 139 -12.63 5.01 3.58
N GLN A 140 -13.26 4.20 4.42
CA GLN A 140 -12.82 3.95 5.80
C GLN A 140 -11.57 3.06 5.87
N ALA A 141 -11.25 2.32 4.79
CA ALA A 141 -10.02 1.53 4.68
C ALA A 141 -8.77 2.41 4.51
N ASN A 142 -8.93 3.70 4.21
CA ASN A 142 -7.84 4.57 3.79
C ASN A 142 -7.18 5.37 4.93
N PHE A 143 -7.59 5.18 6.18
CA PHE A 143 -7.01 5.88 7.33
C PHE A 143 -5.50 5.63 7.45
N ILE A 144 -5.08 4.36 7.57
CA ILE A 144 -3.66 3.98 7.69
C ILE A 144 -2.88 4.34 6.42
N PRO A 145 -3.35 4.02 5.18
CA PRO A 145 -2.73 4.47 3.94
C PRO A 145 -2.39 5.96 3.90
N ILE A 146 -3.35 6.83 4.20
CA ILE A 146 -3.18 8.28 4.11
C ILE A 146 -2.33 8.82 5.26
N HIS A 147 -2.55 8.32 6.48
CA HIS A 147 -1.77 8.74 7.65
C HIS A 147 -0.27 8.42 7.49
N THR A 148 0.03 7.20 7.04
CA THR A 148 1.41 6.76 6.85
C THR A 148 2.09 7.43 5.66
N LEU A 149 1.34 7.78 4.59
CA LEU A 149 1.81 8.66 3.53
C LEU A 149 2.16 10.05 4.06
N GLY A 150 1.31 10.65 4.90
CA GLY A 150 1.58 11.94 5.54
C GLY A 150 2.84 11.92 6.40
N SER A 151 3.07 10.81 7.11
CA SER A 151 4.31 10.61 7.88
C SER A 151 5.55 10.48 6.98
N TRP A 152 5.45 9.77 5.87
CA TRP A 152 6.53 9.69 4.86
C TRP A 152 6.81 11.05 4.24
N PHE A 153 5.78 11.79 3.86
CA PHE A 153 5.92 13.11 3.24
C PHE A 153 6.61 14.12 4.17
N ARG A 154 6.27 14.12 5.46
CA ARG A 154 6.98 14.95 6.46
C ARG A 154 8.46 14.60 6.58
N SER A 155 8.80 13.30 6.53
CA SER A 155 10.21 12.85 6.53
C SER A 155 10.95 13.36 5.29
N GLU A 156 10.32 13.33 4.12
CA GLU A 156 10.91 13.83 2.87
C GLU A 156 11.17 15.35 2.95
N LEU A 157 10.21 16.14 3.46
CA LEU A 157 10.39 17.58 3.62
C LEU A 157 11.54 17.94 4.58
N GLN A 158 11.69 17.19 5.67
CA GLN A 158 12.80 17.39 6.62
C GLN A 158 14.14 17.02 6.00
N GLY A 159 14.21 15.99 5.15
CA GLY A 159 15.45 15.65 4.43
C GLY A 159 15.94 16.77 3.51
N CYS A 160 15.02 17.57 2.95
CA CYS A 160 15.33 18.63 1.98
C CYS A 160 15.90 19.91 2.60
N THR A 161 15.55 20.23 3.84
CA THR A 161 15.99 21.47 4.51
C THR A 161 17.47 21.42 4.89
N HIS A 162 18.03 20.24 5.11
CA HIS A 162 19.43 20.06 5.53
C HIS A 162 20.43 19.97 4.37
N THR A 163 20.02 19.61 3.16
CA THR A 163 20.90 19.59 1.98
C THR A 163 21.18 21.00 1.44
N ASN A 164 20.32 21.97 1.75
CA ASN A 164 20.49 23.37 1.32
C ASN A 164 21.32 24.22 2.31
N SER A 165 21.66 23.69 3.49
CA SER A 165 22.39 24.42 4.53
C SER A 165 23.90 24.14 4.58
N THR A 166 24.46 23.27 3.73
CA THR A 166 25.91 22.97 3.70
C THR A 166 26.70 23.87 2.74
N GLY A 167 26.23 25.10 2.52
CA GLY A 167 26.77 26.00 1.50
C GLY A 167 26.97 27.44 1.96
N THR A 168 27.24 27.74 3.23
CA THR A 168 27.91 29.01 3.62
C THR A 168 28.46 28.92 5.05
N ASP A 169 29.70 29.37 5.24
CA ASP A 169 30.44 29.42 6.51
C ASP A 169 29.67 30.08 7.67
N ALA A 170 29.64 29.42 8.84
CA ALA A 170 29.67 30.08 10.15
C ALA A 170 29.99 29.08 11.27
N SER A 171 31.16 29.28 11.89
CA SER A 171 31.61 28.64 13.11
C SER A 171 30.77 29.11 14.32
N ALA A 172 30.06 28.23 15.02
CA ALA A 172 29.70 28.39 16.43
C ALA A 172 29.08 27.12 17.04
N GLU A 173 29.77 26.61 18.06
CA GLU A 173 29.28 25.83 19.21
C GLU A 173 28.73 24.39 19.03
N LEU A 174 29.56 23.44 19.48
CA LEU A 174 29.25 22.05 19.74
C LEU A 174 28.26 21.95 20.93
N GLY A 175 26.97 21.89 20.64
CA GLY A 175 25.93 21.42 21.55
C GLY A 175 25.60 19.95 21.25
N ASP A 176 25.93 19.07 22.18
CA ASP A 176 25.69 17.64 22.15
C ASP A 176 24.18 17.33 22.01
N SER A 177 23.76 17.00 20.79
CA SER A 177 22.46 16.42 20.47
C SER A 177 22.63 15.52 19.26
N LEU A 178 23.26 14.36 19.47
CA LEU A 178 23.22 13.22 18.57
C LEU A 178 21.78 12.66 18.49
N GLY A 179 20.86 13.45 17.94
CA GLY A 179 19.64 12.94 17.36
C GLY A 179 20.00 12.37 15.99
N LEU A 180 20.30 11.07 15.93
CA LEU A 180 20.31 10.35 14.66
C LEU A 180 19.02 10.72 13.92
N GLN A 181 19.17 11.33 12.74
CA GLN A 181 18.05 11.71 11.90
C GLN A 181 17.34 10.43 11.48
N GLU A 182 16.28 10.06 12.21
CA GLU A 182 15.54 8.84 11.91
C GLU A 182 14.73 9.07 10.65
N GLY A 183 15.24 8.60 9.51
CA GLY A 183 14.48 8.53 8.27
C GLY A 183 13.18 7.74 8.47
N TYR A 184 12.26 7.90 7.52
CA TYR A 184 10.96 7.22 7.55
C TYR A 184 11.07 5.72 7.82
N SER A 185 10.37 5.24 8.86
CA SER A 185 10.20 3.83 9.17
C SER A 185 8.72 3.44 9.00
N PRO A 186 8.39 2.52 8.07
CA PRO A 186 7.02 2.06 7.87
C PRO A 186 6.40 1.47 9.14
N GLN A 187 7.20 0.76 9.95
CA GLN A 187 6.74 0.15 11.20
C GLN A 187 6.38 1.21 12.24
N LYS A 188 7.24 2.21 12.45
CA LYS A 188 6.94 3.32 13.37
C LYS A 188 5.73 4.13 12.91
N ALA A 189 5.63 4.40 11.60
CA ALA A 189 4.48 5.09 11.02
C ALA A 189 3.19 4.29 11.21
N LEU A 190 3.23 2.96 11.04
CA LEU A 190 2.08 2.09 11.29
C LEU A 190 1.63 2.13 12.75
N GLU A 191 2.57 2.06 13.70
CA GLU A 191 2.24 2.10 15.13
C GLU A 191 1.56 3.43 15.52
N LEU A 192 2.05 4.56 15.01
CA LEU A 192 1.40 5.86 15.22
C LEU A 192 0.01 5.91 14.57
N ALA A 193 -0.11 5.44 13.33
CA ALA A 193 -1.38 5.43 12.61
C ALA A 193 -2.42 4.54 13.30
N LEU A 194 -2.03 3.37 13.83
CA LEU A 194 -2.90 2.48 14.57
C LEU A 194 -3.39 3.11 15.89
N LEU A 195 -2.52 3.82 16.62
CA LEU A 195 -2.90 4.52 17.86
C LEU A 195 -3.98 5.56 17.57
N ASP A 196 -3.77 6.38 16.54
CA ASP A 196 -4.71 7.43 16.13
C ASP A 196 -6.01 6.82 15.58
N TRP A 197 -5.92 5.75 14.80
CA TRP A 197 -7.10 5.11 14.22
C TRP A 197 -8.00 4.48 15.28
N VAL A 198 -7.42 3.82 16.29
CA VAL A 198 -8.18 3.26 17.41
C VAL A 198 -8.84 4.36 18.24
N ALA A 199 -8.19 5.51 18.40
CA ALA A 199 -8.79 6.68 19.07
C ALA A 199 -9.96 7.24 18.26
N GLU A 200 -9.82 7.34 16.93
CA GLU A 200 -10.88 7.80 16.03
C GLU A 200 -12.10 6.86 16.05
N ILE A 201 -11.88 5.53 15.96
CA ILE A 201 -12.97 4.54 16.04
C ILE A 201 -13.71 4.66 17.38
N LYS A 202 -12.98 4.85 18.49
CA LYS A 202 -13.58 5.07 19.81
C LYS A 202 -14.46 6.30 19.83
N GLN A 203 -13.99 7.40 19.26
CA GLN A 203 -14.74 8.65 19.23
C GLN A 203 -16.01 8.51 18.40
N GLN A 204 -15.93 7.94 17.20
CA GLN A 204 -17.08 7.74 16.31
C GLN A 204 -18.16 6.84 16.94
N VAL A 205 -17.76 5.81 17.68
CA VAL A 205 -18.70 4.94 18.40
C VAL A 205 -19.39 5.70 19.52
N LEU A 206 -18.65 6.51 20.30
CA LEU A 206 -19.22 7.31 21.39
C LEU A 206 -20.23 8.35 20.87
N GLU A 207 -19.93 9.02 19.76
CA GLU A 207 -20.83 10.00 19.12
C GLU A 207 -22.10 9.32 18.57
N ALA A 208 -22.00 8.08 18.08
CA ALA A 208 -23.15 7.32 17.59
C ALA A 208 -24.00 6.70 18.72
N GLU A 209 -23.44 6.52 19.92
CA GLU A 209 -24.09 5.89 21.07
C GLU A 209 -24.79 6.87 22.03
N GLU A 210 -24.83 8.17 21.74
CA GLU A 210 -25.70 9.16 22.41
C GLU A 210 -27.19 8.81 22.21
N GLY A 211 -27.68 7.76 22.89
CA GLY A 211 -29.04 7.24 22.81
C GLY A 211 -29.20 5.71 22.93
N ARG A 212 -28.14 4.90 23.06
CA ARG A 212 -28.24 3.41 23.17
C ARG A 212 -27.49 2.89 24.41
N SER A 213 -28.09 1.93 25.12
CA SER A 213 -27.58 1.39 26.39
C SER A 213 -26.62 0.20 26.25
N ASP A 214 -26.15 -0.12 25.05
CA ASP A 214 -25.36 -1.32 24.80
C ASP A 214 -23.89 -0.95 24.61
N SER A 215 -23.18 -0.69 25.72
CA SER A 215 -21.78 -0.27 25.71
C SER A 215 -20.87 -1.44 25.32
N SER A 216 -20.61 -1.64 24.04
CA SER A 216 -19.60 -2.60 23.61
C SER A 216 -18.20 -1.96 23.74
N ALA A 217 -17.26 -2.65 24.39
CA ALA A 217 -15.91 -2.11 24.55
C ALA A 217 -15.29 -1.85 23.16
N PRO A 218 -14.61 -0.72 22.94
CA PRO A 218 -14.01 -0.38 21.65
C PRO A 218 -12.93 -1.38 21.23
N LEU A 219 -12.58 -1.38 19.94
CA LEU A 219 -11.48 -2.20 19.42
C LEU A 219 -10.16 -1.86 20.16
N THR A 220 -9.39 -2.89 20.51
CA THR A 220 -8.06 -2.71 21.08
C THR A 220 -7.00 -2.46 20.00
N MET A 221 -5.83 -1.99 20.41
CA MET A 221 -4.69 -1.79 19.52
C MET A 221 -4.25 -3.10 18.86
N GLU A 222 -4.26 -4.20 19.61
CA GLU A 222 -3.88 -5.53 19.13
C GLU A 222 -4.90 -6.06 18.12
N GLU A 223 -6.20 -5.84 18.35
CA GLU A 223 -7.28 -6.17 17.43
C GLU A 223 -7.14 -5.40 16.11
N ALA A 224 -6.88 -4.09 16.18
CA ALA A 224 -6.64 -3.26 15.00
C ALA A 224 -5.35 -3.67 14.24
N ARG A 225 -4.27 -4.00 14.97
CA ARG A 225 -3.04 -4.50 14.35
C ARG A 225 -3.27 -5.83 13.64
N MET A 226 -4.00 -6.75 14.26
CA MET A 226 -4.37 -8.03 13.65
C MET A 226 -5.19 -7.84 12.37
N LEU A 227 -6.13 -6.89 12.36
CA LEU A 227 -6.89 -6.50 11.17
C LEU A 227 -5.96 -6.01 10.04
N VAL A 228 -5.04 -5.10 10.36
CA VAL A 228 -4.08 -4.56 9.37
C VAL A 228 -3.17 -5.67 8.82
N GLU A 229 -2.70 -6.57 9.68
CA GLU A 229 -1.80 -7.64 9.25
C GLU A 229 -2.46 -8.67 8.34
N LEU A 230 -3.78 -8.89 8.49
CA LEU A 230 -4.58 -9.71 7.58
C LEU A 230 -4.70 -9.09 6.19
N PHE A 231 -4.82 -7.76 6.13
CA PHE A 231 -5.08 -7.01 4.90
C PHE A 231 -3.96 -5.99 4.67
N TYR A 232 -2.73 -6.48 4.47
CA TYR A 232 -1.54 -5.65 4.58
C TYR A 232 -1.20 -4.85 3.32
N LEU A 233 -0.41 -5.42 2.40
CA LEU A 233 0.06 -4.74 1.18
C LEU A 233 -0.12 -5.62 -0.07
N PRO A 234 -0.02 -5.06 -1.29
CA PRO A 234 -0.21 -5.84 -2.51
C PRO A 234 0.80 -6.98 -2.71
N TYR A 235 2.00 -6.84 -2.14
CA TYR A 235 3.13 -7.77 -2.35
C TYR A 235 3.57 -8.50 -1.08
N HIS A 236 3.01 -8.13 0.08
CA HIS A 236 3.44 -8.63 1.38
C HIS A 236 2.23 -8.82 2.29
N HIS A 237 2.21 -9.94 3.01
CA HIS A 237 1.29 -10.14 4.12
C HIS A 237 1.85 -9.50 5.39
N GLY A 238 0.98 -9.19 6.35
CA GLY A 238 1.43 -8.83 7.68
C GLY A 238 2.02 -10.05 8.40
N PRO A 239 2.87 -9.84 9.43
CA PRO A 239 3.56 -10.93 10.11
C PRO A 239 2.66 -12.07 10.60
N GLN A 240 1.51 -11.79 11.21
CA GLN A 240 0.58 -12.83 11.69
C GLN A 240 -0.06 -13.62 10.55
N ALA A 241 -0.44 -12.94 9.46
CA ALA A 241 -1.03 -13.61 8.30
C ALA A 241 0.01 -14.49 7.58
N GLN A 242 1.25 -14.01 7.47
CA GLN A 242 2.38 -14.78 6.96
C GLN A 242 2.63 -16.03 7.81
N GLN A 243 2.67 -15.89 9.13
CA GLN A 243 2.83 -17.00 10.07
C GLN A 243 1.72 -18.05 9.93
N LEU A 244 0.46 -17.64 9.75
CA LEU A 244 -0.65 -18.57 9.51
C LEU A 244 -0.45 -19.40 8.24
N LEU A 245 -0.01 -18.77 7.15
CA LEU A 245 0.22 -19.45 5.88
C LEU A 245 1.38 -20.44 6.00
N GLU A 246 2.48 -20.04 6.65
CA GLU A 246 3.65 -20.88 6.89
C GLU A 246 3.30 -22.09 7.78
N ASP A 247 2.58 -21.85 8.88
CA ASP A 247 2.14 -22.94 9.77
C ASP A 247 1.18 -23.89 9.06
N LEU A 248 0.21 -23.39 8.30
CA LEU A 248 -0.72 -24.24 7.55
C LEU A 248 0.01 -25.12 6.53
N GLN A 249 0.96 -24.54 5.78
CA GLN A 249 1.78 -25.28 4.82
C GLN A 249 2.63 -26.34 5.51
N TRP A 250 3.29 -25.98 6.62
CA TRP A 250 4.12 -26.89 7.40
C TRP A 250 3.29 -28.02 8.02
N LEU A 251 2.15 -27.71 8.62
CA LEU A 251 1.26 -28.70 9.25
C LEU A 251 0.73 -29.70 8.22
N ARG A 252 0.35 -29.21 7.04
CA ARG A 252 -0.06 -30.07 5.92
C ARG A 252 1.08 -30.98 5.47
N ALA A 253 2.28 -30.44 5.25
CA ALA A 253 3.44 -31.19 4.79
C ALA A 253 3.88 -32.29 5.79
N ASN A 254 3.70 -32.03 7.09
CA ASN A 254 4.10 -32.95 8.16
C ASN A 254 2.96 -33.82 8.71
N SER A 255 1.76 -33.73 8.14
CA SER A 255 0.60 -34.56 8.53
C SER A 255 0.78 -36.08 8.38
N PRO A 256 1.59 -36.63 7.43
CA PRO A 256 1.82 -38.07 7.37
C PRO A 256 2.47 -38.63 8.65
N SER A 257 3.21 -37.82 9.40
CA SER A 257 3.81 -38.19 10.70
C SER A 257 2.76 -38.36 11.80
N MET A 258 1.52 -37.89 11.59
CA MET A 258 0.39 -38.06 12.49
C MET A 258 -0.40 -39.35 12.19
N GLY A 259 -0.25 -39.93 10.99
CA GLY A 259 -0.99 -41.10 10.54
C GLY A 259 -0.20 -42.42 10.60
N VAL A 260 -0.93 -43.51 10.84
CA VAL A 260 -0.53 -44.93 10.94
C VAL A 260 0.63 -45.21 11.91
N PRO A 261 0.49 -46.14 12.87
CA PRO A 261 1.56 -46.50 13.80
C PRO A 261 2.70 -47.21 13.06
N THR A 262 3.59 -46.44 12.43
CA THR A 262 4.91 -46.92 12.03
C THR A 262 5.73 -47.13 13.30
N ARG A 263 6.61 -48.13 13.29
CA ARG A 263 7.25 -48.72 14.48
C ARG A 263 8.09 -47.77 15.36
N SER A 264 8.20 -46.49 15.01
CA SER A 264 8.80 -45.45 15.86
C SER A 264 8.49 -44.05 15.26
N PRO A 265 7.33 -43.44 15.56
CA PRO A 265 7.13 -42.03 15.20
C PRO A 265 8.20 -41.21 15.91
N ASN A 266 8.85 -40.31 15.17
CA ASN A 266 9.85 -39.41 15.74
C ASN A 266 9.13 -38.48 16.73
N SER A 267 9.21 -38.78 18.04
CA SER A 267 8.37 -38.14 19.07
C SER A 267 8.51 -36.61 19.07
N CYS A 268 9.68 -36.11 18.68
CA CYS A 268 9.98 -34.70 18.51
C CYS A 268 9.09 -34.04 17.44
N VAL A 269 8.93 -34.66 16.26
CA VAL A 269 8.14 -34.11 15.14
C VAL A 269 6.66 -34.08 15.50
N VAL A 270 6.15 -35.12 16.17
CA VAL A 270 4.75 -35.17 16.64
C VAL A 270 4.49 -34.09 17.70
N ALA A 271 5.43 -33.87 18.62
CA ALA A 271 5.32 -32.82 19.63
C ALA A 271 5.34 -31.42 19.00
N GLU A 272 6.24 -31.18 18.04
CA GLU A 272 6.31 -29.93 17.27
C GLU A 272 5.01 -29.70 16.49
N TRP A 273 4.50 -30.73 15.80
CA TRP A 273 3.25 -30.64 15.05
C TRP A 273 2.08 -30.26 15.94
N ARG A 274 1.93 -30.92 17.09
CA ARG A 274 0.87 -30.57 18.07
C ARG A 274 1.04 -29.15 18.63
N SER A 275 2.28 -28.69 18.83
CA SER A 275 2.54 -27.33 19.29
C SER A 275 2.12 -26.29 18.25
N ARG A 276 2.58 -26.44 16.99
CA ARG A 276 2.22 -25.53 15.90
C ARG A 276 0.73 -25.56 15.59
N ALA A 277 0.08 -26.74 15.62
CA ALA A 277 -1.36 -26.86 15.42
C ALA A 277 -2.16 -26.10 16.48
N ARG A 278 -1.74 -26.14 17.75
CA ARG A 278 -2.36 -25.34 18.82
C ARG A 278 -2.18 -23.84 18.61
N SER A 279 -0.97 -23.40 18.26
CA SER A 279 -0.71 -21.99 17.95
C SER A 279 -1.56 -21.50 16.77
N PHE A 280 -1.64 -22.29 15.70
CA PHE A 280 -2.46 -22.02 14.52
C PHE A 280 -3.95 -21.88 14.88
N GLN A 281 -4.48 -22.83 15.67
CA GLN A 281 -5.87 -22.80 16.13
C GLN A 281 -6.16 -21.60 17.01
N GLN A 282 -5.23 -21.24 17.91
CA GLN A 282 -5.38 -20.07 18.77
C GLN A 282 -5.46 -18.80 17.93
N LEU A 283 -4.59 -18.64 16.93
CA LEU A 283 -4.60 -17.46 16.06
C LEU A 283 -5.86 -17.40 15.20
N CYS A 284 -6.33 -18.53 14.65
CA CYS A 284 -7.62 -18.60 13.96
C CYS A 284 -8.79 -18.20 14.88
N ALA A 285 -8.79 -18.66 16.13
CA ALA A 285 -9.82 -18.32 17.11
C ALA A 285 -9.80 -16.83 17.48
N GLN A 286 -8.61 -16.24 17.64
CA GLN A 286 -8.46 -14.80 17.87
C GLN A 286 -9.03 -13.98 16.71
N MET A 287 -8.76 -14.36 15.48
CA MET A 287 -9.30 -13.68 14.29
C MET A 287 -10.82 -13.85 14.14
N CYS A 288 -11.37 -15.00 14.55
CA CYS A 288 -12.83 -15.18 14.63
C CYS A 288 -13.47 -14.31 15.72
N CYS A 289 -12.77 -14.11 16.84
CA CYS A 289 -13.18 -13.20 17.90
C CYS A 289 -13.14 -11.75 17.40
N LEU A 290 -12.06 -11.36 16.69
CA LEU A 290 -11.90 -10.05 16.07
C LEU A 290 -13.11 -9.70 15.19
N HIS A 291 -13.57 -10.59 14.32
CA HIS A 291 -14.78 -10.35 13.52
C HIS A 291 -16.00 -10.04 14.41
N SER A 292 -16.23 -10.84 15.46
CA SER A 292 -17.37 -10.65 16.37
C SER A 292 -17.30 -9.34 17.14
N ARG A 293 -16.09 -8.90 17.47
CA ARG A 293 -15.80 -7.61 18.11
C ARG A 293 -16.01 -6.46 17.13
N PHE A 294 -15.42 -6.56 15.94
CA PHE A 294 -15.52 -5.58 14.87
C PHE A 294 -16.97 -5.24 14.49
N VAL A 295 -17.82 -6.27 14.34
CA VAL A 295 -19.26 -6.08 14.06
C VAL A 295 -19.99 -5.26 15.13
N ARG A 296 -19.50 -5.26 16.38
CA ARG A 296 -20.11 -4.53 17.50
C ARG A 296 -19.50 -3.15 17.71
N SER A 297 -18.21 -2.98 17.45
CA SER A 297 -17.42 -1.85 17.95
C SER A 297 -16.69 -1.02 16.89
N ALA A 298 -16.85 -1.29 15.59
CA ALA A 298 -16.17 -0.53 14.52
C ALA A 298 -16.90 0.76 14.11
N GLY A 299 -18.17 0.93 14.51
CA GLY A 299 -19.05 1.95 13.93
C GLY A 299 -19.61 1.52 12.57
N GLN A 300 -20.76 2.07 12.18
CA GLN A 300 -21.52 1.58 11.01
C GLN A 300 -20.78 1.78 9.69
N ALA A 301 -20.12 2.92 9.50
CA ALA A 301 -19.40 3.24 8.27
C ALA A 301 -18.23 2.29 8.03
N LEU A 302 -17.33 2.17 9.02
CA LEU A 302 -16.18 1.27 8.95
C LEU A 302 -16.61 -0.19 8.84
N LEU A 303 -17.69 -0.57 9.52
CA LEU A 303 -18.26 -1.91 9.41
C LEU A 303 -18.68 -2.22 7.97
N TYR A 304 -19.43 -1.35 7.31
CA TYR A 304 -19.93 -1.62 5.96
C TYR A 304 -18.82 -1.70 4.91
N ASP A 305 -17.78 -0.89 5.06
CA ASP A 305 -16.62 -0.91 4.18
C ASP A 305 -15.81 -2.21 4.34
N LEU A 306 -15.53 -2.66 5.56
CA LEU A 306 -14.61 -3.79 5.78
C LEU A 306 -15.28 -5.15 6.03
N HIS A 307 -16.58 -5.20 6.32
CA HIS A 307 -17.28 -6.46 6.64
C HIS A 307 -17.18 -7.53 5.55
N PRO A 308 -17.33 -7.24 4.24
CA PRO A 308 -17.23 -8.27 3.20
C PRO A 308 -15.88 -9.01 3.24
N TYR A 309 -14.78 -8.29 3.43
CA TYR A 309 -13.44 -8.84 3.53
C TYR A 309 -13.25 -9.66 4.81
N LEU A 310 -13.68 -9.10 5.95
CA LEU A 310 -13.57 -9.76 7.26
C LEU A 310 -14.42 -11.03 7.37
N TRP A 311 -15.61 -11.03 6.76
CA TRP A 311 -16.48 -12.19 6.71
C TRP A 311 -15.84 -13.32 5.90
N ASP A 312 -15.26 -13.01 4.73
CA ASP A 312 -14.61 -14.01 3.87
C ASP A 312 -13.42 -14.66 4.58
N ILE A 313 -12.49 -13.86 5.12
CA ILE A 313 -11.30 -14.40 5.80
C ILE A 313 -11.68 -15.22 7.05
N ARG A 314 -12.70 -14.79 7.81
CA ARG A 314 -13.21 -15.56 8.96
C ARG A 314 -13.63 -16.97 8.54
N ASN A 315 -14.41 -17.09 7.46
CA ASN A 315 -14.89 -18.40 7.01
C ASN A 315 -13.76 -19.30 6.50
N LEU A 316 -12.77 -18.70 5.80
CA LEU A 316 -11.58 -19.43 5.36
C LEU A 316 -10.75 -19.94 6.56
N LEU A 317 -10.57 -19.12 7.60
CA LEU A 317 -9.85 -19.52 8.81
C LEU A 317 -10.59 -20.60 9.60
N LEU A 318 -11.92 -20.54 9.69
CA LEU A 318 -12.72 -21.61 10.29
C LEU A 318 -12.55 -22.93 9.54
N ALA A 319 -12.60 -22.90 8.20
CA ALA A 319 -12.37 -24.08 7.36
C ALA A 319 -10.95 -24.62 7.51
N ALA A 320 -9.94 -23.74 7.51
CA ALA A 320 -8.54 -24.12 7.70
C ALA A 320 -8.27 -24.72 9.08
N SER A 321 -8.88 -24.16 10.14
CA SER A 321 -8.81 -24.69 11.51
C SER A 321 -9.42 -26.10 11.60
N ALA A 322 -10.60 -26.31 11.02
CA ALA A 322 -11.24 -27.63 10.94
C ALA A 322 -10.40 -28.64 10.15
N PHE A 323 -9.79 -28.20 9.04
CA PHE A 323 -8.88 -29.03 8.24
C PHE A 323 -7.65 -29.47 9.03
N VAL A 324 -7.01 -28.57 9.76
CA VAL A 324 -5.85 -28.90 10.63
C VAL A 324 -6.26 -29.87 11.74
N LEU A 325 -7.43 -29.70 12.36
CA LEU A 325 -7.96 -30.65 13.34
C LEU A 325 -8.08 -32.06 12.75
N TRP A 326 -8.65 -32.16 11.55
CA TRP A 326 -8.81 -33.43 10.84
C TRP A 326 -7.46 -34.08 10.47
N LEU A 327 -6.44 -33.29 10.12
CA LEU A 327 -5.09 -33.84 9.87
C LEU A 327 -4.44 -34.45 11.12
N GLY A 328 -4.90 -34.06 12.31
CA GLY A 328 -4.37 -34.54 13.58
C GLY A 328 -5.08 -35.78 14.14
N THR A 329 -6.15 -36.25 13.50
CA THR A 329 -6.90 -37.47 13.88
C THR A 329 -6.32 -38.71 13.23
#